data_AF-A0A399ZCJ7-F1
#
_entry.id   AF-A0A399ZCJ7-F1
#
_cell.length_a   1.000
_cell.length_b   1.000
_cell.length_c   1.000
_cell.angle_alpha   90.00
_cell.angle_beta   90.00
_cell.angle_gamma   90.00
#
_symmetry.space_group_name_H-M   'P 1'
#
loop_
_entity.id
_entity.type
_entity.pdbx_description
1 polymer ?
#
loop_
_entity_poly.entity_id
_entity_poly.type
_entity_poly.pdbx_seq_one_letter_code
_entity_poly.pdbx_strand_id
1 'polypeptide(L)'
;MFTQLPSPIELQKAFLSLKSPRDVASLLDYRYPALVYHIYKVPDDSKYETFEIPKKSGGIRTITSPSRSLKFIQRRLAEILTAVYQPKPVVYGFVPGKNVIDNARRHKKKSWVLNIDLEDFFPSINFGRVRGMLMGKPYNLPASVATILAQICCFKNQLPQGAPTSPIISNMICAKMDSELQDLAWSCRCFYTRYADDITFSTSLPEFPIQIAKVHSLLDVAIGAELEKTITANGFKINPYKQYLRQLGGRNWFKSGMNHA
;
A
#
# COMPACT_ATOMS: atom_id res chain seq x y z
N MET A 1 34.12 -12.76 2.39
CA MET A 1 33.21 -13.91 2.44
C MET A 1 31.81 -13.41 2.14
N PHE A 2 31.25 -13.73 0.98
CA PHE A 2 29.84 -13.44 0.71
C PHE A 2 29.01 -14.44 1.49
N THR A 3 28.47 -14.04 2.63
CA THR A 3 27.47 -14.82 3.35
C THR A 3 26.27 -14.98 2.44
N GLN A 4 25.92 -16.23 2.12
CA GLN A 4 24.72 -16.54 1.38
C GLN A 4 23.53 -15.94 2.13
N LEU A 5 22.70 -15.14 1.45
CA LEU A 5 21.53 -14.55 2.06
C LEU A 5 20.62 -15.68 2.59
N PRO A 6 20.07 -15.56 3.82
CA PRO A 6 19.19 -16.59 4.36
C PRO A 6 18.00 -16.81 3.42
N SER A 7 17.50 -18.05 3.38
CA SER A 7 16.30 -18.38 2.62
C SER A 7 15.09 -17.58 3.12
N PRO A 8 14.05 -17.36 2.29
CA PRO A 8 12.85 -16.63 2.72
C PRO A 8 12.19 -17.21 3.99
N ILE A 9 12.23 -18.54 4.15
CA ILE A 9 11.68 -19.23 5.33
C ILE A 9 12.50 -18.92 6.59
N GLU A 10 13.83 -18.90 6.48
CA GLU A 10 14.71 -18.52 7.59
C GLU A 10 14.51 -17.06 7.99
N LEU A 11 14.39 -16.14 7.01
CA LEU A 11 14.09 -14.73 7.26
C LEU A 11 12.74 -14.57 7.97
N GLN A 12 11.72 -15.29 7.53
CA GLN A 12 10.41 -15.26 8.17
C GLN A 12 10.46 -15.74 9.61
N LYS A 13 11.10 -16.88 9.87
CA LYS A 13 11.26 -17.42 11.22
C LYS A 13 12.06 -16.47 12.11
N ALA A 14 13.15 -15.91 11.60
CA ALA A 14 13.97 -14.95 12.34
C ALA A 14 13.18 -13.68 12.69
N PHE A 15 12.44 -13.12 11.73
CA PHE A 15 11.59 -11.95 11.94
C PHE A 15 10.52 -12.18 13.01
N LEU A 16 9.81 -13.32 12.95
CA LEU A 16 8.78 -13.65 13.93
C LEU A 16 9.35 -13.97 15.33
N SER A 17 10.66 -14.24 15.42
CA SER A 17 11.35 -14.52 16.68
C SER A 17 11.95 -13.29 17.38
N LEU A 18 11.83 -12.09 16.79
CA LEU A 18 12.39 -10.86 17.33
C LEU A 18 11.82 -10.53 18.71
N LYS A 19 12.69 -10.30 19.71
CA LYS A 19 12.30 -9.99 21.09
C LYS A 19 12.71 -8.58 21.52
N SER A 20 13.73 -8.02 20.88
CA SER A 20 14.33 -6.75 21.25
C SER A 20 14.80 -5.91 20.05
N PRO A 21 15.01 -4.59 20.22
CA PRO A 21 15.64 -3.75 19.21
C PRO A 21 17.05 -4.20 18.79
N ARG A 22 17.76 -4.96 19.64
CA ARG A 22 19.06 -5.54 19.31
C ARG A 22 18.92 -6.65 18.28
N ASP A 23 17.90 -7.48 18.41
CA ASP A 23 17.60 -8.55 17.44
C ASP A 23 17.27 -7.96 16.06
N VAL A 24 16.57 -6.82 16.03
CA VAL A 24 16.28 -6.07 14.80
C VAL A 24 17.58 -5.66 14.11
N ALA A 25 18.54 -5.11 14.87
CA ALA A 25 19.83 -4.73 14.31
C ALA A 25 20.60 -5.94 13.76
N SER A 26 20.62 -7.05 14.49
CA SER A 26 21.23 -8.31 14.04
C SER A 26 20.58 -8.84 12.76
N LEU A 27 19.24 -8.83 12.67
CA LEU A 27 18.51 -9.29 11.48
C LEU A 27 18.79 -8.42 10.25
N LEU A 28 19.00 -7.11 10.45
CA LEU A 28 19.33 -6.16 9.39
C LEU A 28 20.82 -6.21 8.97
N ASP A 29 21.62 -7.07 9.59
CA ASP A 29 23.09 -7.09 9.46
C ASP A 29 23.70 -5.72 9.77
N TYR A 30 23.30 -5.15 10.91
CA TYR A 30 23.67 -3.80 11.33
C TYR A 30 24.11 -3.76 12.79
N ARG A 31 25.10 -2.93 13.10
CA ARG A 31 25.53 -2.73 14.50
C ARG A 31 24.46 -1.99 15.28
N TYR A 32 24.02 -2.55 16.42
CA TYR A 32 22.96 -1.95 17.23
C TYR A 32 23.20 -0.48 17.62
N PRO A 33 24.40 -0.06 18.09
CA PRO A 33 24.65 1.36 18.39
C PRO A 33 24.51 2.27 17.16
N ALA A 34 24.93 1.78 15.98
CA ALA A 34 24.81 2.54 14.74
C ALA A 34 23.34 2.64 14.27
N LEU A 35 22.55 1.57 14.44
CA LEU A 35 21.10 1.61 14.17
C LEU A 35 20.44 2.67 15.04
N VAL A 36 20.67 2.63 16.35
CA VAL A 36 20.11 3.59 17.31
C VAL A 36 20.52 5.02 16.95
N TYR A 37 21.78 5.24 16.59
CA TYR A 37 22.25 6.55 16.16
C TYR A 37 21.48 7.07 14.94
N HIS A 38 21.36 6.28 13.87
CA HIS A 38 20.67 6.71 12.65
C HIS A 38 19.17 6.93 12.84
N ILE A 39 18.53 6.16 13.71
CA ILE A 39 17.08 6.27 13.94
C ILE A 39 16.74 7.40 14.93
N TYR A 40 17.50 7.55 16.02
CA TYR A 40 17.13 8.44 17.13
C TYR A 40 18.01 9.67 17.32
N LYS A 41 19.25 9.69 16.80
CA LYS A 41 20.22 10.77 17.07
C LYS A 41 20.47 11.67 15.87
N VAL A 42 20.43 11.13 14.66
CA VAL A 42 20.50 11.94 13.44
C VAL A 42 19.29 12.89 13.38
N PRO A 43 19.47 14.20 13.12
CA PRO A 43 18.36 15.12 12.92
C PRO A 43 17.50 14.73 11.73
N ASP A 44 16.20 15.01 11.81
CA ASP A 44 15.23 14.59 10.79
C ASP A 44 15.55 15.16 9.39
N ASP A 45 16.02 16.40 9.30
CA ASP A 45 16.42 17.04 8.04
C ASP A 45 17.69 16.41 7.42
N SER A 46 18.45 15.64 8.21
CA SER A 46 19.58 14.84 7.72
C SER A 46 19.19 13.39 7.39
N LYS A 47 17.99 12.94 7.78
CA LYS A 47 17.49 11.60 7.47
C LYS A 47 16.85 11.53 6.09
N TYR A 48 16.22 12.62 5.64
CA TYR A 48 15.49 12.65 4.38
C TYR A 48 15.73 13.95 3.61
N GLU A 49 15.80 13.81 2.30
CA GLU A 49 15.81 14.91 1.34
C GLU A 49 14.47 14.95 0.62
N THR A 50 13.90 16.15 0.48
CA THR A 50 12.64 16.35 -0.23
C THR A 50 12.89 17.09 -1.54
N PHE A 51 12.34 16.57 -2.62
CA PHE A 51 12.42 17.18 -3.94
C PHE A 51 11.13 16.93 -4.73
N GLU A 52 10.93 17.71 -5.78
CA GLU A 52 9.72 17.69 -6.59
C GLU A 52 9.98 17.07 -7.96
N ILE A 53 9.05 16.24 -8.43
CA ILE A 53 9.07 15.69 -9.80
C ILE A 53 7.73 15.96 -10.51
N PRO A 54 7.74 16.24 -11.82
CA PRO A 54 6.50 16.42 -12.57
C PRO A 54 5.71 15.09 -12.68
N LYS A 55 4.39 15.16 -12.48
CA LYS A 55 3.49 14.03 -12.74
C LYS A 55 3.24 13.89 -14.24
N LYS A 56 3.09 12.65 -14.73
CA LYS A 56 2.69 12.37 -16.12
C LYS A 56 1.34 12.98 -16.51
N SER A 57 0.45 13.15 -15.54
CA SER A 57 -0.90 13.70 -15.70
C SER A 57 -0.97 15.22 -15.47
N GLY A 58 0.17 15.91 -15.33
CA GLY A 58 0.22 17.30 -14.87
C GLY A 58 0.26 17.43 -13.35
N GLY A 59 0.80 18.56 -12.88
CA GLY A 59 1.08 18.84 -11.47
C GLY A 59 2.41 18.25 -10.96
N ILE A 60 2.64 18.37 -9.66
CA ILE A 60 3.91 18.01 -9.01
C ILE A 60 3.70 16.83 -8.05
N ARG A 61 4.72 15.98 -7.92
CA ARG A 61 4.84 14.95 -6.89
C ARG A 61 6.05 15.25 -6.03
N THR A 62 5.80 15.49 -4.75
CA THR A 62 6.83 15.59 -3.72
C THR A 62 7.37 14.19 -3.39
N ILE A 63 8.67 14.00 -3.54
CA ILE A 63 9.40 12.78 -3.18
C ILE A 63 10.22 13.08 -1.93
N THR A 64 10.19 12.17 -0.97
CA THR A 64 10.96 12.25 0.27
C THR A 64 11.87 11.03 0.34
N SER A 65 13.13 11.21 -0.08
CA SER A 65 14.11 10.13 -0.21
C SER A 65 14.98 10.04 1.05
N PRO A 66 15.20 8.84 1.60
CA PRO A 66 16.07 8.63 2.76
C PRO A 66 17.54 8.86 2.41
N SER A 67 18.32 9.26 3.42
CA SER A 67 19.78 9.35 3.38
C SER A 67 20.41 7.99 3.08
N ARG A 68 21.67 7.98 2.62
CA ARG A 68 22.33 6.73 2.16
C ARG A 68 22.29 5.61 3.22
N SER A 69 22.58 5.94 4.48
CA SER A 69 22.58 4.95 5.57
C SER A 69 21.17 4.44 5.88
N LEU A 70 20.18 5.33 5.95
CA LEU A 70 18.79 4.93 6.21
C LEU A 70 18.20 4.14 5.03
N LYS A 71 18.54 4.51 3.79
CA LYS A 71 18.17 3.79 2.57
C LYS A 71 18.71 2.36 2.57
N PHE A 72 19.94 2.16 3.05
CA PHE A 72 20.52 0.82 3.21
C PHE A 72 19.70 -0.01 4.21
N ILE A 73 19.46 0.53 5.41
CA ILE A 73 18.65 -0.12 6.46
C ILE A 73 17.25 -0.48 5.93
N GLN A 74 16.58 0.46 5.26
CA GLN A 74 15.25 0.26 4.71
C GLN A 74 15.22 -0.76 3.57
N ARG A 75 16.24 -0.83 2.70
CA ARG A 75 16.32 -1.86 1.65
C ARG A 75 16.41 -3.26 2.26
N ARG A 76 17.29 -3.45 3.25
CA ARG A 76 17.41 -4.72 3.97
C ARG A 76 16.10 -5.10 4.65
N LEU A 77 15.46 -4.14 5.32
CA LEU A 77 14.15 -4.38 5.94
C LEU A 77 13.09 -4.73 4.89
N ALA A 78 13.06 -4.06 3.74
CA ALA A 78 12.09 -4.35 2.67
C ALA A 78 12.26 -5.76 2.10
N GLU A 79 13.50 -6.24 1.93
CA GLU A 79 13.80 -7.62 1.51
C GLU A 79 13.25 -8.64 2.53
N ILE A 80 13.51 -8.42 3.82
CA ILE A 80 13.01 -9.27 4.91
C ILE A 80 11.49 -9.28 4.92
N LEU A 81 10.85 -8.10 4.88
CA LEU A 81 9.39 -7.98 4.91
C LEU A 81 8.74 -8.62 3.67
N THR A 82 9.40 -8.59 2.52
CA THR A 82 8.94 -9.27 1.31
C THR A 82 8.97 -10.80 1.47
N ALA A 83 9.95 -11.34 2.20
CA ALA A 83 9.98 -12.75 2.55
C ALA A 83 8.93 -13.13 3.62
N VAL A 84 8.64 -12.21 4.55
CA VAL A 84 7.68 -12.41 5.65
C VAL A 84 6.23 -12.35 5.17
N TYR A 85 5.91 -11.39 4.32
CA TYR A 85 4.55 -11.10 3.89
C TYR A 85 4.15 -11.96 2.69
N GLN A 86 2.99 -12.63 2.83
CA GLN A 86 2.37 -13.36 1.73
C GLN A 86 1.27 -12.50 1.10
N PRO A 87 1.50 -11.89 -0.08
CA PRO A 87 0.51 -11.05 -0.73
C PRO A 87 -0.68 -11.89 -1.20
N LYS A 88 -1.89 -11.35 -1.04
CA LYS A 88 -3.08 -11.99 -1.61
C LYS A 88 -3.02 -12.01 -3.14
N PRO A 89 -3.68 -12.99 -3.80
CA PRO A 89 -3.71 -13.07 -5.26
C PRO A 89 -4.20 -11.79 -5.96
N VAL A 90 -5.11 -11.04 -5.31
CA VAL A 90 -5.72 -9.79 -5.81
C VAL A 90 -4.80 -8.57 -5.74
N VAL A 91 -3.66 -8.65 -5.05
CA VAL A 91 -2.70 -7.55 -4.91
C VAL A 91 -1.63 -7.67 -6.01
N TYR A 92 -1.50 -6.63 -6.83
CA TYR A 92 -0.56 -6.58 -7.95
C TYR A 92 0.54 -5.53 -7.78
N GLY A 93 0.26 -4.44 -7.07
CA GLY A 93 1.23 -3.38 -6.84
C GLY A 93 2.33 -3.83 -5.89
N PHE A 94 3.59 -3.56 -6.24
CA PHE A 94 4.77 -3.85 -5.41
C PHE A 94 4.95 -5.32 -5.02
N VAL A 95 4.40 -6.25 -5.82
CA VAL A 95 4.58 -7.69 -5.62
C VAL A 95 5.57 -8.22 -6.65
N PRO A 96 6.68 -8.87 -6.24
CA PRO A 96 7.61 -9.49 -7.19
C PRO A 96 6.91 -10.44 -8.16
N GLY A 97 7.24 -10.33 -9.45
CA GLY A 97 6.65 -11.15 -10.51
C GLY A 97 5.25 -10.73 -10.98
N LYS A 98 4.63 -9.70 -10.36
CA LYS A 98 3.37 -9.11 -10.84
C LYS A 98 3.63 -7.73 -11.45
N ASN A 99 2.84 -7.37 -12.45
CA ASN A 99 2.94 -6.06 -13.09
C ASN A 99 1.55 -5.48 -13.41
N VAL A 100 1.54 -4.22 -13.86
CA VAL A 100 0.32 -3.48 -14.21
C VAL A 100 -0.46 -4.13 -15.36
N ILE A 101 0.22 -4.83 -16.27
CA ILE A 101 -0.42 -5.52 -17.41
C ILE A 101 -1.20 -6.73 -16.89
N ASP A 102 -0.64 -7.50 -15.95
CA ASP A 102 -1.33 -8.64 -15.34
C ASP A 102 -2.55 -8.21 -14.53
N ASN A 103 -2.47 -7.05 -13.87
CA ASN A 103 -3.62 -6.42 -13.24
C ASN A 103 -4.72 -6.12 -14.28
N ALA A 104 -4.38 -5.36 -15.34
CA ALA A 104 -5.34 -4.97 -16.38
C ALA A 104 -5.98 -6.17 -17.09
N ARG A 105 -5.23 -7.28 -17.28
CA ARG A 105 -5.73 -8.51 -17.90
C ARG A 105 -6.93 -9.10 -17.16
N ARG A 106 -7.00 -8.99 -15.82
CA ARG A 106 -8.13 -9.50 -15.01
C ARG A 106 -9.46 -8.83 -15.34
N HIS A 107 -9.41 -7.58 -15.78
CA HIS A 107 -10.59 -6.74 -16.04
C HIS A 107 -10.86 -6.57 -17.54
N LYS A 108 -10.04 -7.16 -18.41
CA LYS A 108 -10.23 -7.12 -19.86
C LYS A 108 -11.52 -7.86 -20.25
N LYS A 109 -12.25 -7.30 -21.22
CA LYS A 109 -13.53 -7.84 -21.74
C LYS A 109 -14.66 -7.96 -20.69
N LYS A 110 -14.56 -7.27 -19.57
CA LYS A 110 -15.66 -7.17 -18.59
C LYS A 110 -16.64 -6.10 -19.04
N SER A 111 -17.94 -6.38 -18.91
CA SER A 111 -19.04 -5.48 -19.29
C SER A 111 -18.92 -4.14 -18.61
N TRP A 112 -18.49 -4.13 -17.35
CA TRP A 112 -18.25 -2.92 -16.58
C TRP A 112 -16.94 -2.97 -15.82
N VAL A 113 -16.24 -1.84 -15.74
CA VAL A 113 -14.98 -1.68 -14.98
C VAL A 113 -15.01 -0.35 -14.21
N LEU A 114 -14.92 -0.43 -12.88
CA LEU A 114 -14.75 0.70 -11.97
C LEU A 114 -13.28 0.77 -11.56
N ASN A 115 -12.70 1.96 -11.65
CA ASN A 115 -11.39 2.32 -11.10
C ASN A 115 -11.57 3.43 -10.08
N ILE A 116 -10.95 3.27 -8.92
CA ILE A 116 -10.86 4.30 -7.88
C ILE A 116 -9.42 4.40 -7.40
N ASP A 117 -9.03 5.59 -6.96
CA ASP A 117 -7.73 5.91 -6.38
C ASP A 117 -7.93 6.27 -4.90
N LEU A 118 -7.02 5.84 -4.02
CA LEU A 118 -7.03 6.24 -2.62
C LEU A 118 -6.31 7.58 -2.44
N GLU A 119 -6.96 8.52 -1.75
CA GLU A 119 -6.38 9.82 -1.43
C GLU A 119 -5.20 9.68 -0.46
N ASP A 120 -4.11 10.40 -0.75
CA ASP A 120 -2.92 10.50 0.09
C ASP A 120 -2.45 9.16 0.66
N PHE A 121 -2.41 8.14 -0.19
CA PHE A 121 -2.24 6.74 0.23
C PHE A 121 -1.07 6.50 1.19
N PHE A 122 0.15 6.89 0.82
CA PHE A 122 1.31 6.75 1.72
C PHE A 122 1.24 7.68 2.94
N PRO A 123 0.96 9.00 2.80
CA PRO A 123 0.76 9.88 3.95
C PRO A 123 -0.28 9.40 4.97
N SER A 124 -1.36 8.75 4.52
CA SER A 124 -2.42 8.21 5.39
C SER A 124 -1.97 7.06 6.29
N ILE A 125 -0.82 6.43 6.00
CA ILE A 125 -0.27 5.32 6.76
C ILE A 125 0.74 5.88 7.77
N ASN A 126 0.26 6.14 8.98
CA ASN A 126 1.06 6.74 10.04
C ASN A 126 1.83 5.71 10.91
N PHE A 127 2.69 6.23 11.78
CA PHE A 127 3.52 5.43 12.69
C PHE A 127 2.67 4.45 13.53
N GLY A 128 1.54 4.92 14.06
CA GLY A 128 0.63 4.11 14.88
C GLY A 128 0.05 2.92 14.11
N ARG A 129 -0.34 3.12 12.84
CA ARG A 129 -0.85 2.04 11.97
C ARG A 129 0.22 0.98 11.71
N VAL A 130 1.45 1.41 11.37
CA VAL A 130 2.58 0.48 11.14
C VAL A 130 2.92 -0.30 12.40
N ARG A 131 3.06 0.39 13.53
CA ARG A 131 3.35 -0.24 14.83
C ARG A 131 2.25 -1.21 15.24
N GLY A 132 0.98 -0.80 15.13
CA GLY A 132 -0.18 -1.63 15.47
C GLY A 132 -0.29 -2.89 14.61
N MET A 133 -0.05 -2.77 13.30
CA MET A 133 0.00 -3.91 12.39
C MET A 133 1.07 -4.93 12.78
N LEU A 134 2.27 -4.47 13.13
CA LEU A 134 3.38 -5.33 13.55
C LEU A 134 3.15 -6.02 14.91
N MET A 135 2.42 -5.37 15.82
CA MET A 135 2.03 -5.96 17.11
C MET A 135 0.85 -6.93 16.98
N GLY A 136 -0.01 -6.72 15.99
CA GLY A 136 -1.18 -7.55 15.72
C GLY A 136 -0.84 -8.90 15.09
N LYS A 137 -1.85 -9.77 15.01
CA LYS A 137 -1.75 -11.02 14.23
C LYS A 137 -1.52 -10.69 12.74
N PRO A 138 -0.70 -11.48 12.02
CA PRO A 138 -0.03 -12.71 12.46
C PRO A 138 1.38 -12.50 13.05
N TYR A 139 1.85 -11.26 13.18
CA TYR A 139 3.26 -10.97 13.49
C TYR A 139 3.57 -10.97 15.00
N ASN A 140 2.63 -10.48 15.82
CA ASN A 140 2.69 -10.56 17.28
C ASN A 140 4.01 -10.04 17.90
N LEU A 141 4.63 -9.03 17.27
CA LEU A 141 5.93 -8.53 17.72
C LEU A 141 5.81 -7.73 19.03
N PRO A 142 6.82 -7.82 19.92
CA PRO A 142 6.85 -6.99 21.12
C PRO A 142 6.81 -5.49 20.81
N ALA A 143 6.23 -4.71 21.72
CA ALA A 143 6.05 -3.27 21.58
C ALA A 143 7.35 -2.52 21.26
N SER A 144 8.49 -2.94 21.82
CA SER A 144 9.81 -2.34 21.57
C SER A 144 10.32 -2.62 20.14
N VAL A 145 10.12 -3.84 19.64
CA VAL A 145 10.46 -4.26 18.27
C VAL A 145 9.60 -3.54 17.25
N ALA A 146 8.27 -3.54 17.44
CA ALA A 146 7.35 -2.86 16.54
C ALA A 146 7.62 -1.34 16.48
N THR A 147 7.99 -0.73 17.62
CA THR A 147 8.37 0.68 17.69
C THR A 147 9.58 0.99 16.83
N ILE A 148 10.70 0.26 16.97
CA ILE A 148 11.91 0.56 16.19
C ILE A 148 11.71 0.28 14.69
N LEU A 149 10.96 -0.77 14.33
CA LEU A 149 10.61 -1.05 12.94
C LEU A 149 9.74 0.09 12.34
N ALA A 150 8.74 0.57 13.09
CA ALA A 150 7.93 1.70 12.65
C ALA A 150 8.75 3.00 12.55
N GLN A 151 9.74 3.22 13.43
CA GLN A 151 10.67 4.35 13.32
C GLN A 151 11.59 4.26 12.09
N ILE A 152 11.97 3.04 11.67
CA ILE A 152 12.70 2.84 10.42
C ILE A 152 11.82 3.18 9.22
N CYS A 153 10.53 2.79 9.25
CA CYS A 153 9.64 2.90 8.09
C CYS A 153 9.01 4.29 7.91
N CYS A 154 8.74 5.01 9.00
CA CYS A 154 8.01 6.28 8.97
C CYS A 154 8.93 7.49 9.10
N PHE A 155 8.51 8.60 8.53
CA PHE A 155 9.11 9.92 8.70
C PHE A 155 7.99 10.93 8.92
N LYS A 156 8.14 11.84 9.89
CA LYS A 156 7.12 12.85 10.22
C LYS A 156 5.70 12.25 10.33
N ASN A 157 5.60 11.13 11.03
CA ASN A 157 4.37 10.36 11.28
C ASN A 157 3.65 9.80 10.02
N GLN A 158 4.37 9.52 8.94
CA GLN A 158 3.79 8.95 7.72
C GLN A 158 4.77 8.05 6.97
N LEU A 159 4.29 7.25 6.02
CA LEU A 159 5.18 6.57 5.07
C LEU A 159 5.72 7.57 4.02
N PRO A 160 7.06 7.71 3.86
CA PRO A 160 7.64 8.58 2.86
C PRO A 160 7.42 8.03 1.44
N GLN A 161 7.05 8.91 0.51
CA GLN A 161 7.08 8.60 -0.92
C GLN A 161 8.54 8.56 -1.38
N GLY A 162 9.12 7.37 -1.55
CA GLY A 162 10.53 7.18 -1.94
C GLY A 162 11.35 6.33 -0.97
N ALA A 163 10.82 6.00 0.21
CA ALA A 163 11.46 5.06 1.11
C ALA A 163 11.30 3.61 0.61
N PRO A 164 12.37 2.79 0.59
CA PRO A 164 12.33 1.39 0.14
C PRO A 164 11.30 0.50 0.86
N THR A 165 10.97 0.80 2.12
CA THR A 165 10.01 0.02 2.92
C THR A 165 8.55 0.40 2.66
N SER A 166 8.26 1.62 2.21
CA SER A 166 6.88 2.10 2.03
C SER A 166 6.02 1.16 1.17
N PRO A 167 6.50 0.65 0.01
CA PRO A 167 5.72 -0.26 -0.83
C PRO A 167 5.23 -1.54 -0.13
N ILE A 168 6.12 -2.23 0.59
CA ILE A 168 5.77 -3.50 1.25
C ILE A 168 4.91 -3.24 2.49
N ILE A 169 5.22 -2.20 3.27
CA ILE A 169 4.42 -1.83 4.44
C ILE A 169 2.99 -1.45 4.03
N SER A 170 2.82 -0.71 2.94
CA SER A 170 1.48 -0.37 2.46
C SER A 170 0.66 -1.60 2.08
N ASN A 171 1.28 -2.62 1.48
CA ASN A 171 0.59 -3.87 1.18
C ASN A 171 0.24 -4.66 2.45
N MET A 172 1.13 -4.72 3.44
CA MET A 172 0.86 -5.37 4.73
C MET A 172 -0.32 -4.69 5.45
N ILE A 173 -0.37 -3.35 5.43
CA ILE A 173 -1.48 -2.57 6.03
C ILE A 173 -2.80 -2.82 5.31
N CYS A 174 -2.80 -2.89 3.98
CA CYS A 174 -4.01 -3.12 3.21
C CYS A 174 -4.54 -4.57 3.28
N ALA A 175 -3.82 -5.52 3.89
CA ALA A 175 -4.20 -6.94 3.85
C ALA A 175 -5.61 -7.23 4.41
N LYS A 176 -6.06 -6.50 5.43
CA LYS A 176 -7.43 -6.59 5.96
C LYS A 176 -8.44 -6.05 4.94
N MET A 177 -8.23 -4.81 4.49
CA MET A 177 -9.05 -4.17 3.46
C MET A 177 -9.19 -5.04 2.20
N ASP A 178 -8.10 -5.65 1.75
CA ASP A 178 -8.09 -6.54 0.58
C ASP A 178 -8.96 -7.79 0.79
N SER A 179 -9.08 -8.28 2.02
CA SER A 179 -9.99 -9.40 2.34
C SER A 179 -11.44 -8.94 2.22
N GLU A 180 -11.77 -7.84 2.90
CA GLU A 180 -13.14 -7.32 2.96
C GLU A 180 -13.64 -6.86 1.58
N LEU A 181 -12.78 -6.21 0.78
CA LEU A 181 -13.11 -5.81 -0.59
C LEU A 181 -13.22 -7.01 -1.55
N GLN A 182 -12.44 -8.06 -1.32
CA GLN A 182 -12.60 -9.32 -2.06
C GLN A 182 -13.93 -9.99 -1.74
N ASP A 183 -14.35 -10.00 -0.48
CA ASP A 183 -15.64 -10.55 -0.05
C ASP A 183 -16.81 -9.74 -0.61
N LEU A 184 -16.71 -8.39 -0.58
CA LEU A 184 -17.68 -7.50 -1.22
C LEU A 184 -17.77 -7.74 -2.73
N ALA A 185 -16.62 -7.89 -3.40
CA ALA A 185 -16.61 -8.20 -4.83
C ALA A 185 -17.31 -9.53 -5.11
N TRP A 186 -17.00 -10.56 -4.32
CA TRP A 186 -17.57 -11.89 -4.50
C TRP A 186 -19.09 -11.90 -4.32
N SER A 187 -19.61 -11.27 -3.27
CA SER A 187 -21.07 -11.16 -3.03
C SER A 187 -21.80 -10.42 -4.15
N CYS A 188 -21.13 -9.46 -4.80
CA CYS A 188 -21.66 -8.68 -5.91
C CYS A 188 -21.36 -9.28 -7.30
N ARG A 189 -20.80 -10.50 -7.38
CA ARG A 189 -20.35 -11.14 -8.64
C ARG A 189 -19.38 -10.26 -9.45
N CYS A 190 -18.51 -9.55 -8.74
CA CYS A 190 -17.44 -8.72 -9.28
C CYS A 190 -16.08 -9.41 -9.10
N PHE A 191 -15.14 -9.01 -9.94
CA PHE A 191 -13.70 -9.21 -9.73
C PHE A 191 -13.13 -7.97 -9.07
N TYR A 192 -12.20 -8.16 -8.14
CA TYR A 192 -11.47 -7.10 -7.45
C TYR A 192 -9.96 -7.32 -7.58
N THR A 193 -9.23 -6.23 -7.79
CA THR A 193 -7.77 -6.18 -7.65
C THR A 193 -7.33 -4.83 -7.09
N ARG A 194 -6.12 -4.79 -6.54
CA ARG A 194 -5.45 -3.57 -6.09
C ARG A 194 -4.03 -3.47 -6.63
N TYR A 195 -3.66 -2.30 -7.14
CA TYR A 195 -2.31 -1.93 -7.53
C TYR A 195 -1.90 -0.67 -6.77
N ALA A 196 -1.15 -0.84 -5.68
CA ALA A 196 -0.84 0.25 -4.76
C ALA A 196 -2.13 0.93 -4.23
N ASP A 197 -2.34 2.19 -4.58
CA ASP A 197 -3.50 3.04 -4.30
C ASP A 197 -4.64 2.89 -5.31
N ASP A 198 -4.37 2.36 -6.51
CA ASP A 198 -5.40 2.08 -7.51
C ASP A 198 -6.16 0.78 -7.16
N ILE A 199 -7.48 0.89 -7.04
CA ILE A 199 -8.40 -0.23 -6.84
C ILE A 199 -9.28 -0.40 -8.08
N THR A 200 -9.45 -1.64 -8.53
CA THR A 200 -10.29 -1.96 -9.69
C THR A 200 -11.36 -2.99 -9.33
N PHE A 201 -12.61 -2.68 -9.64
CA PHE A 201 -13.72 -3.62 -9.67
C PHE A 201 -14.20 -3.83 -11.09
N SER A 202 -14.68 -5.04 -11.42
CA SER A 202 -15.29 -5.26 -12.73
C SER A 202 -16.29 -6.40 -12.71
N THR A 203 -17.31 -6.34 -13.56
CA THR A 203 -18.29 -7.41 -13.69
C THR A 203 -18.64 -7.70 -15.15
N SER A 204 -19.14 -8.91 -15.39
CA SER A 204 -19.74 -9.29 -16.67
C SER A 204 -21.27 -9.19 -16.66
N LEU A 205 -21.86 -8.77 -15.52
CA LEU A 205 -23.29 -8.52 -15.43
C LEU A 205 -23.74 -7.38 -16.36
N PRO A 206 -25.02 -7.35 -16.78
CA PRO A 206 -25.57 -6.26 -17.59
C PRO A 206 -25.52 -4.90 -16.88
N GLU A 207 -25.69 -4.89 -15.56
CA GLU A 207 -25.67 -3.70 -14.71
C GLU A 207 -24.53 -3.78 -13.69
N PHE A 208 -24.00 -2.62 -13.29
CA PHE A 208 -22.99 -2.56 -12.24
C PHE A 208 -23.65 -2.59 -10.85
N PRO A 209 -23.16 -3.40 -9.89
CA PRO A 209 -23.76 -3.51 -8.56
C PRO A 209 -23.74 -2.20 -7.77
N ILE A 210 -24.93 -1.75 -7.33
CA ILE A 210 -25.13 -0.50 -6.59
C ILE A 210 -24.41 -0.45 -5.24
N GLN A 211 -24.14 -1.62 -4.64
CA GLN A 211 -23.34 -1.74 -3.41
C GLN A 211 -21.91 -1.23 -3.59
N ILE A 212 -21.38 -1.29 -4.82
CA ILE A 212 -20.02 -0.89 -5.15
C ILE A 212 -20.00 0.48 -5.82
N ALA A 213 -20.85 0.74 -6.81
CA ALA A 213 -21.02 2.06 -7.41
C ALA A 213 -22.36 2.19 -8.12
N LYS A 214 -22.85 3.41 -8.22
CA LYS A 214 -24.06 3.77 -8.96
C LYS A 214 -23.73 4.76 -10.06
N VAL A 215 -24.24 4.50 -11.27
CA VAL A 215 -24.25 5.50 -12.34
C VAL A 215 -25.34 6.53 -11.98
N HIS A 216 -24.93 7.76 -11.67
CA HIS A 216 -25.86 8.84 -11.34
C HIS A 216 -26.34 9.59 -12.60
N SER A 217 -25.45 9.77 -13.58
CA SER A 217 -25.78 10.39 -14.87
C SER A 217 -24.88 9.86 -15.98
N LEU A 218 -25.05 10.37 -17.21
CA LEU A 218 -24.20 10.00 -18.35
C LEU A 218 -22.71 10.27 -18.14
N LEU A 219 -22.34 11.09 -17.16
CA LEU A 219 -20.96 11.39 -16.83
C LEU A 219 -20.62 11.07 -15.38
N ASP A 220 -21.58 10.96 -14.46
CA ASP A 220 -21.28 10.91 -13.02
C ASP A 220 -21.40 9.50 -12.42
N VAL A 221 -20.44 9.14 -11.56
CA VAL A 221 -20.42 7.89 -10.80
C VAL A 221 -20.36 8.21 -9.31
N ALA A 222 -21.30 7.67 -8.54
CA ALA A 222 -21.25 7.71 -7.09
C ALA A 222 -20.72 6.38 -6.55
N ILE A 223 -19.84 6.43 -5.56
CA ILE A 223 -19.40 5.23 -4.85
C ILE A 223 -20.56 4.65 -4.02
N GLY A 224 -20.69 3.34 -4.07
CA GLY A 224 -21.67 2.61 -3.27
C GLY A 224 -21.29 2.63 -1.78
N ALA A 225 -22.30 2.73 -0.92
CA ALA A 225 -22.11 2.90 0.52
C ALA A 225 -21.27 1.79 1.17
N GLU A 226 -21.38 0.53 0.71
CA GLU A 226 -20.60 -0.58 1.28
C GLU A 226 -19.12 -0.50 0.90
N LEU A 227 -18.80 -0.06 -0.33
CA LEU A 227 -17.41 0.17 -0.75
C LEU A 227 -16.78 1.31 0.07
N GLU A 228 -17.48 2.45 0.17
CA GLU A 228 -17.00 3.61 0.92
C GLU A 228 -16.81 3.29 2.41
N LYS A 229 -17.77 2.59 3.02
CA LYS A 229 -17.70 2.12 4.40
C LYS A 229 -16.51 1.20 4.62
N THR A 230 -16.29 0.23 3.73
CA THR A 230 -15.17 -0.72 3.85
C THR A 230 -13.83 0.00 3.78
N ILE A 231 -13.65 0.93 2.84
CA ILE A 231 -12.41 1.70 2.69
C ILE A 231 -12.18 2.61 3.91
N THR A 232 -13.22 3.31 4.37
CA THR A 232 -13.15 4.22 5.51
C THR A 232 -12.86 3.48 6.82
N ALA A 233 -13.48 2.32 7.05
CA ALA A 233 -13.23 1.48 8.22
C ALA A 233 -11.78 0.95 8.28
N ASN A 234 -11.08 0.90 7.15
CA ASN A 234 -9.67 0.55 7.08
C ASN A 234 -8.72 1.76 7.15
N GLY A 235 -9.25 2.96 7.38
CA GLY A 235 -8.48 4.20 7.57
C GLY A 235 -7.96 4.81 6.27
N PHE A 236 -8.67 4.62 5.17
CA PHE A 236 -8.38 5.24 3.88
C PHE A 236 -9.57 6.08 3.40
N LYS A 237 -9.33 6.95 2.43
CA LYS A 237 -10.36 7.74 1.76
C LYS A 237 -10.25 7.54 0.26
N ILE A 238 -11.37 7.57 -0.43
CA ILE A 238 -11.41 7.52 -1.90
C ILE A 238 -11.18 8.94 -2.41
N ASN A 239 -10.32 9.09 -3.41
CA ASN A 239 -10.13 10.34 -4.10
C ASN A 239 -11.39 10.68 -4.92
N PRO A 240 -12.13 11.76 -4.60
CA PRO A 240 -13.37 12.09 -5.30
C PRO A 240 -13.15 12.45 -6.77
N TYR A 241 -11.93 12.87 -7.14
CA TYR A 241 -11.61 13.34 -8.49
C TYR A 241 -11.02 12.25 -9.40
N LYS A 242 -10.75 11.07 -8.86
CA LYS A 242 -10.13 9.95 -9.59
C LYS A 242 -10.95 8.68 -9.45
N GLN A 243 -12.21 8.81 -9.84
CA GLN A 243 -13.14 7.69 -9.92
C GLN A 243 -13.63 7.59 -11.35
N TYR A 244 -13.63 6.38 -11.87
CA TYR A 244 -13.91 6.14 -13.26
C TYR A 244 -14.68 4.84 -13.44
N LEU A 245 -15.87 4.90 -14.05
CA LEU A 245 -16.64 3.72 -14.43
C LEU A 245 -16.72 3.65 -15.96
N ARG A 246 -16.53 2.46 -16.51
CA ARG A 246 -16.61 2.18 -17.94
C ARG A 246 -17.59 1.06 -18.24
N GLN A 247 -18.33 1.18 -19.32
CA GLN A 247 -19.03 0.08 -19.97
C GLN A 247 -18.30 -0.38 -21.23
N LEU A 248 -18.13 -1.68 -21.43
CA LEU A 248 -17.56 -2.24 -22.66
C LEU A 248 -18.55 -2.09 -23.82
N GLY A 249 -18.08 -1.56 -24.95
CA GLY A 249 -18.92 -1.33 -26.14
C GLY A 249 -19.69 -0.01 -26.13
N GLY A 250 -19.82 0.65 -24.98
CA GLY A 250 -20.25 2.04 -24.88
C GLY A 250 -19.10 3.00 -25.19
N ARG A 251 -19.34 4.07 -25.96
CA ARG A 251 -18.35 5.15 -26.16
C ARG A 251 -18.16 6.03 -24.92
N ASN A 252 -18.86 5.74 -23.82
CA ASN A 252 -19.01 6.66 -22.70
C ASN A 252 -18.07 6.29 -21.54
N TRP A 253 -17.24 7.26 -21.18
CA TRP A 253 -16.39 7.25 -20.00
C TRP A 253 -17.09 8.09 -18.91
N PHE A 254 -17.52 7.48 -17.82
CA PHE A 254 -18.15 8.20 -16.69
C PHE A 254 -17.06 8.67 -15.71
N LYS A 255 -16.91 9.97 -15.52
CA LYS A 255 -16.00 10.63 -14.57
C LYS A 255 -16.79 11.55 -13.65
N SER A 256 -16.55 11.46 -12.34
CA SER A 256 -17.15 12.38 -11.37
C SER A 256 -17.00 13.84 -11.82
N GLY A 257 -18.13 14.56 -11.93
CA GLY A 257 -18.21 15.90 -12.51
C GLY A 257 -17.42 16.93 -11.70
N MET A 258 -16.60 17.73 -12.39
CA MET A 258 -16.01 18.95 -11.84
C MET A 258 -17.09 20.04 -11.78
N ASN A 259 -17.54 20.40 -10.58
CA ASN A 259 -18.01 21.76 -10.34
C ASN A 259 -16.77 22.60 -9.99
N HIS A 260 -16.20 23.28 -10.99
CA HIS A 260 -15.38 24.45 -10.75
C HIS A 260 -16.33 25.59 -10.37
N ALA A 261 -16.33 25.94 -9.08
CA ALA A 261 -16.70 27.27 -8.62
C ALA A 261 -15.40 27.99 -8.24
#